data_AF-A0A401MSA5-F1
#
_entry.id   AF-A0A401MSA5-F1
#
_cell.length_a   1.000
_cell.length_b   1.000
_cell.length_c   1.000
_cell.angle_alpha   90.00
_cell.angle_beta   90.00
_cell.angle_gamma   90.00
#
_symmetry.space_group_name_H-M   'P 1'
#
loop_
_entity.id
_entity.type
_entity.pdbx_description
1 polymer ?
#
loop_
_entity_poly.entity_id
_entity_poly.type
_entity_poly.pdbx_seq_one_letter_code
_entity_poly.pdbx_strand_id
1 'polypeptide(L)'
;MAIHRRAAVGVFHMHFTPTYSSWLNQGERWFGLLTDKKIRRGVHKNLQALERDIRAWIAQWNDDPKPFVWTKDADEIPQRLAAYLDRIPGAGHWTRTCLRCRSTQPRSGSRRE
;
A
#
# COMPACT_ATOMS: atom_id res chain seq x y z
N MET A 1 -24.54 -14.32 33.90
CA MET A 1 -23.21 -13.71 33.67
C MET A 1 -22.96 -13.64 32.17
N ALA A 2 -23.00 -12.44 31.58
CA ALA A 2 -22.71 -12.26 30.15
C ALA A 2 -21.20 -12.12 29.94
N ILE A 3 -20.60 -13.06 29.21
CA ILE A 3 -19.19 -13.01 28.83
C ILE A 3 -19.07 -11.99 27.69
N HIS A 4 -18.58 -10.79 27.98
CA HIS A 4 -18.18 -9.83 26.96
C HIS A 4 -16.94 -10.38 26.23
N ARG A 5 -17.13 -10.97 25.04
CA ARG A 5 -16.01 -11.23 24.13
C ARG A 5 -15.46 -9.90 23.65
N ARG A 6 -14.29 -9.52 24.15
CA ARG A 6 -13.51 -8.41 23.60
C ARG A 6 -13.00 -8.84 22.22
N ALA A 7 -13.43 -8.16 21.16
CA ALA A 7 -12.93 -8.42 19.81
C ALA A 7 -11.39 -8.29 19.81
N ALA A 8 -10.70 -9.28 19.23
CA ALA A 8 -9.26 -9.21 19.06
C ALA A 8 -8.94 -8.06 18.09
N VAL A 9 -8.12 -7.11 18.52
CA VAL A 9 -7.53 -6.12 17.61
C VAL A 9 -6.52 -6.87 16.74
N GLY A 10 -6.77 -6.90 15.42
CA GLY A 10 -5.87 -7.55 14.47
C GLY A 10 -4.48 -6.92 14.49
N VAL A 11 -3.45 -7.73 14.28
CA VAL A 11 -2.07 -7.24 14.19
C VAL A 11 -1.91 -6.44 12.89
N PHE A 12 -1.57 -5.16 13.01
CA PHE A 12 -1.23 -4.31 11.88
C PHE A 12 0.24 -4.54 11.50
N HIS A 13 0.50 -4.90 10.25
CA HIS A 13 1.87 -5.00 9.71
C HIS A 13 2.11 -3.89 8.70
N MET A 14 3.05 -2.99 9.01
CA MET A 14 3.37 -1.87 8.14
C MET A 14 4.31 -2.34 7.03
N HIS A 15 3.88 -2.23 5.78
CA HIS A 15 4.73 -2.50 4.62
C HIS A 15 5.39 -1.21 4.16
N PHE A 16 6.70 -1.26 3.92
CA PHE A 16 7.41 -0.17 3.27
C PHE A 16 6.97 -0.08 1.82
N THR A 17 6.36 1.05 1.44
CA THR A 17 5.99 1.33 0.05
C THR A 17 7.19 1.91 -0.69
N PRO A 18 7.76 1.20 -1.68
CA PRO A 18 8.89 1.72 -2.44
C PRO A 18 8.51 2.99 -3.21
N THR A 19 9.50 3.81 -3.52
CA THR A 19 9.36 4.97 -4.41
C THR A 19 8.71 4.52 -5.73
N TYR A 20 7.71 5.26 -6.22
CA TYR A 20 6.85 4.91 -7.36
C TYR A 20 5.79 3.83 -7.11
N SER A 21 5.38 3.62 -5.86
CA SER A 21 4.23 2.76 -5.54
C SER A 21 2.97 3.24 -6.27
N SER A 22 2.59 2.46 -7.27
CA SER A 22 1.52 2.79 -8.22
C SER A 22 0.11 2.74 -7.62
N TRP A 23 -0.04 2.21 -6.39
CA TRP A 23 -1.25 2.32 -5.59
C TRP A 23 -1.43 3.71 -4.94
N LEU A 24 -0.35 4.37 -4.52
CA LEU A 24 -0.39 5.75 -4.01
C LEU A 24 -0.94 6.71 -5.07
N ASN A 25 -0.59 6.49 -6.35
CA ASN A 25 -1.11 7.28 -7.47
C ASN A 25 -2.65 7.27 -7.56
N GLN A 26 -3.36 6.24 -7.09
CA GLN A 26 -4.84 6.24 -7.07
C GLN A 26 -5.38 7.14 -5.94
N GLY A 27 -4.83 7.02 -4.73
CA GLY A 27 -5.18 7.88 -3.60
C GLY A 27 -4.83 9.35 -3.88
N GLU A 28 -3.65 9.61 -4.42
CA GLU A 28 -3.19 10.95 -4.82
C GLU A 28 -4.12 11.57 -5.87
N ARG A 29 -4.55 10.80 -6.88
CA ARG A 29 -5.54 11.28 -7.86
C ARG A 29 -6.88 11.58 -7.22
N TRP A 30 -7.34 10.75 -6.29
CA TRP A 30 -8.57 11.00 -5.54
C TRP A 30 -8.48 12.30 -4.73
N PHE A 31 -7.38 12.52 -4.00
CA PHE A 31 -7.15 13.77 -3.26
C PHE A 31 -7.05 14.98 -4.19
N GLY A 32 -6.47 14.81 -5.39
CA GLY A 32 -6.48 15.82 -6.44
C GLY A 32 -7.89 16.21 -6.88
N LEU A 33 -8.78 15.23 -7.11
CA LEU A 33 -10.17 15.48 -7.47
C LEU A 33 -10.95 16.19 -6.35
N LEU A 34 -10.80 15.75 -5.11
CA LEU A 34 -11.40 16.41 -3.95
C LEU A 34 -10.95 17.88 -3.89
N THR A 35 -9.65 18.13 -4.08
CA THR A 35 -9.08 19.48 -4.04
C THR A 35 -9.65 20.36 -5.13
N ASP A 36 -9.67 19.89 -6.38
CA ASP A 36 -10.20 20.68 -7.50
C ASP A 36 -11.70 20.94 -7.37
N LYS A 37 -12.49 19.93 -6.98
CA LYS A 37 -13.96 20.03 -7.01
C LYS A 37 -14.59 20.59 -5.75
N LYS A 38 -14.02 20.36 -4.57
CA LYS A 38 -14.61 20.79 -3.28
C LYS A 38 -13.83 21.88 -2.58
N ILE A 39 -12.50 21.88 -2.67
CA ILE A 39 -11.68 22.87 -1.95
C ILE A 39 -11.51 24.14 -2.79
N ARG A 40 -11.00 24.03 -4.03
CA ARG A 40 -10.66 25.20 -4.86
C ARG A 40 -11.88 25.90 -5.46
N ARG A 41 -12.94 25.16 -5.78
CA ARG A 41 -14.18 25.68 -6.38
C ARG A 41 -15.31 25.89 -5.38
N GLY A 42 -15.13 25.46 -4.13
CA GLY A 42 -16.14 25.60 -3.08
C GLY A 42 -16.03 26.94 -2.37
N VAL A 43 -17.18 27.55 -2.05
CA VAL A 43 -17.25 28.74 -1.19
C VAL A 43 -17.75 28.29 0.18
N HIS A 44 -16.84 28.22 1.15
CA HIS A 44 -17.12 27.73 2.49
C HIS A 44 -17.21 28.90 3.47
N LYS A 45 -18.38 29.09 4.10
CA LYS A 45 -18.61 30.23 5.01
C LYS A 45 -17.93 30.07 6.38
N ASN A 46 -17.61 28.83 6.76
CA ASN A 46 -16.92 28.48 8.00
C ASN A 46 -16.35 27.06 7.91
N LEU A 47 -15.58 26.65 8.92
CA LEU A 47 -14.93 25.34 8.97
C LEU A 47 -15.95 24.19 9.03
N GLN A 48 -17.05 24.35 9.76
CA GLN A 48 -18.08 23.31 9.88
C GLN A 48 -18.76 23.02 8.54
N ALA A 49 -18.96 24.05 7.72
CA ALA A 49 -19.48 23.91 6.36
C ALA A 49 -18.50 23.13 5.48
N LEU A 50 -17.20 23.45 5.53
CA LEU A 50 -16.17 22.72 4.81
C LEU A 50 -16.12 21.25 5.23
N GLU A 51 -16.13 20.98 6.54
CA GLU A 51 -16.09 19.61 7.07
C GLU A 51 -17.30 18.79 6.58
N ARG A 52 -18.50 19.37 6.67
CA ARG A 52 -19.72 18.72 6.18
C ARG A 52 -19.64 18.42 4.68
N ASP A 53 -19.14 19.36 3.89
CA ASP A 53 -19.04 19.20 2.44
C ASP A 53 -18.01 18.12 2.05
N ILE A 54 -16.91 18.00 2.78
CA ILE A 54 -15.93 16.91 2.61
C ILE A 54 -16.56 15.57 3.00
N ARG A 55 -17.28 15.48 4.12
CA ARG A 55 -17.96 14.24 4.53
C ARG A 55 -19.02 13.81 3.51
N ALA A 56 -19.80 14.76 3.00
CA ALA A 56 -20.78 14.50 1.95
C ALA A 56 -20.12 14.01 0.65
N TRP A 57 -18.98 14.60 0.27
CA TRP A 57 -18.20 14.13 -0.87
C TRP A 57 -17.72 12.68 -0.70
N ILE A 58 -17.18 12.33 0.47
CA ILE A 58 -16.73 10.96 0.77
C ILE A 58 -17.90 9.98 0.68
N ALA A 59 -19.06 10.33 1.26
CA ALA A 59 -20.24 9.48 1.21
C ALA A 59 -20.72 9.26 -0.24
N GLN A 60 -20.82 10.32 -1.04
CA GLN A 60 -21.20 10.24 -2.45
C GLN A 60 -20.22 9.42 -3.28
N TRP A 61 -18.92 9.60 -3.05
CA TRP A 61 -17.89 8.83 -3.74
C TRP A 61 -17.94 7.33 -3.38
N ASN A 62 -18.27 7.00 -2.13
CA ASN A 62 -18.36 5.61 -1.69
C ASN A 62 -19.65 4.92 -2.18
N ASP A 63 -20.72 5.68 -2.44
CA ASP A 63 -21.99 5.16 -2.96
C ASP A 63 -21.89 4.78 -4.45
N ASP A 64 -21.26 5.64 -5.26
CA ASP A 64 -20.94 5.37 -6.68
C ASP A 64 -19.44 5.61 -6.95
N PRO A 65 -18.56 4.66 -6.59
CA PRO A 65 -17.14 4.82 -6.77
C PRO A 65 -16.80 4.81 -8.26
N LYS A 66 -16.08 5.83 -8.72
CA LYS A 66 -15.52 5.88 -10.07
C LYS A 66 -14.09 5.34 -10.03
N PRO A 67 -13.87 4.05 -10.30
CA PRO A 67 -12.54 3.47 -10.22
C PRO A 67 -11.61 4.14 -11.23
N PHE A 68 -10.41 4.49 -10.78
CA PHE A 68 -9.36 4.90 -11.70
C PHE A 68 -8.85 3.65 -12.41
N VAL A 69 -8.99 3.62 -13.74
CA VAL A 69 -8.50 2.52 -14.54
C VAL A 69 -6.98 2.50 -14.51
N TRP A 70 -6.43 1.36 -14.13
CA TRP A 70 -5.01 1.12 -14.19
C TRP A 70 -4.59 0.90 -15.65
N THR A 71 -3.67 1.73 -16.14
CA THR A 71 -3.17 1.62 -17.52
C THR A 71 -1.91 0.78 -17.64
N LYS A 72 -1.26 0.48 -16.52
CA LYS A 72 -0.10 -0.40 -16.44
C LYS A 72 -0.60 -1.81 -16.16
N ASP A 73 -0.01 -2.83 -16.78
CA ASP A 73 -0.33 -4.20 -16.40
C ASP A 73 0.26 -4.50 -15.02
N ALA A 74 -0.48 -5.24 -14.19
CA ALA A 74 0.01 -5.69 -12.90
C ALA A 74 1.26 -6.58 -13.05
N ASP A 75 1.35 -7.32 -14.16
CA ASP A 75 2.48 -8.21 -14.46
C ASP A 75 3.77 -7.46 -14.82
N GLU A 76 3.68 -6.19 -15.25
CA GLU A 76 4.84 -5.36 -15.53
C GLU A 76 5.53 -4.83 -14.24
N ILE A 77 4.82 -4.76 -13.12
CA ILE A 77 5.35 -4.18 -11.87
C ILE A 77 6.47 -5.05 -11.29
N PRO A 78 6.27 -6.38 -11.08
CA PRO A 78 7.32 -7.24 -10.53
C PRO A 78 8.56 -7.26 -11.42
N GLN A 79 8.39 -7.20 -12.74
CA GLN A 79 9.50 -7.22 -13.70
C GLN A 79 10.36 -5.95 -13.59
N ARG A 80 9.72 -4.78 -13.51
CA ARG A 80 10.45 -3.50 -13.29
C ARG A 80 11.11 -3.45 -11.92
N LEU A 81 10.44 -3.98 -10.89
CA LEU A 81 10.99 -4.02 -9.54
C LEU A 81 12.21 -4.93 -9.46
N ALA A 82 12.16 -6.11 -10.08
CA ALA A 82 13.29 -7.05 -10.13
C ALA A 82 14.53 -6.40 -10.76
N ALA A 83 14.38 -5.77 -11.93
CA ALA A 83 15.47 -5.07 -12.61
C ALA A 83 16.05 -3.90 -11.78
N TYR A 84 15.23 -3.23 -10.96
CA TYR A 84 15.68 -2.18 -10.05
C TYR A 84 16.44 -2.76 -8.86
N LEU A 85 15.94 -3.83 -8.23
CA LEU A 85 16.58 -4.48 -7.09
C LEU A 85 17.92 -5.13 -7.47
N ASP A 86 18.04 -5.68 -8.68
CA ASP A 86 19.29 -6.26 -9.19
C ASP A 86 20.42 -5.22 -9.32
N ARG A 87 20.07 -3.93 -9.49
CA ARG A 87 21.06 -2.83 -9.58
C ARG A 87 21.56 -2.33 -8.23
N ILE A 88 20.97 -2.79 -7.11
CA ILE A 88 21.34 -2.36 -5.75
C ILE A 88 22.11 -3.51 -5.06
N PRO A 89 23.43 -3.41 -4.88
CA PRO A 89 24.21 -4.42 -4.17
C PRO A 89 23.67 -4.60 -2.74
N GLY A 90 23.27 -5.83 -2.39
CA GLY A 90 22.76 -6.18 -1.05
C GLY A 90 21.24 -6.12 -0.86
N ALA A 91 20.47 -5.65 -1.84
CA ALA A 91 19.00 -5.59 -1.76
C ALA A 91 18.31 -6.97 -1.94
N GLY A 92 18.99 -7.95 -2.54
CA GLY A 92 18.44 -9.27 -2.88
C GLY A 92 18.26 -10.27 -1.73
N HIS A 93 18.38 -9.86 -0.46
CA HIS A 93 18.34 -10.82 0.66
C HIS A 93 16.91 -11.22 1.09
N TRP A 94 15.86 -10.58 0.56
CA TRP A 94 14.47 -10.84 0.96
C TRP A 94 13.72 -11.90 0.13
N THR A 95 14.27 -12.34 -1.00
CA THR A 95 13.65 -13.38 -1.84
C THR A 95 14.50 -14.63 -1.89
N ARG A 96 14.71 -15.26 -0.73
CA ARG A 96 15.01 -16.70 -0.74
C ARG A 96 13.70 -17.46 -0.68
N THR A 97 12.96 -17.46 -1.79
CA THR A 97 12.00 -18.53 -2.05
C THR A 97 12.84 -19.81 -2.08
N CYS A 98 12.71 -20.62 -1.04
CA CYS A 98 13.33 -21.94 -0.99
C CYS A 98 12.61 -22.83 -2.01
N LEU A 99 12.95 -22.70 -3.30
CA LEU A 99 12.39 -23.52 -4.37
C LEU A 99 13.09 -24.87 -4.52
N ARG A 100 14.05 -25.18 -3.64
CA ARG A 100 14.77 -26.46 -3.73
C ARG A 100 15.16 -27.02 -2.37
N CYS A 101 14.16 -27.31 -1.53
CA CYS A 101 14.29 -28.42 -0.59
C CYS A 101 14.39 -29.73 -1.39
N ARG A 102 15.61 -30.09 -1.82
CA ARG A 102 15.96 -31.50 -2.13
C ARG A 102 17.47 -31.75 -2.13
N SER A 103 18.13 -31.46 -1.01
CA SER A 103 19.29 -32.25 -0.53
C SER A 103 19.87 -31.60 0.73
N THR A 104 19.89 -32.37 1.81
CA THR A 104 20.71 -32.14 3.01
C THR A 104 22.17 -31.90 2.64
N GLN A 105 22.81 -30.89 3.24
CA GLN A 105 24.27 -30.83 3.28
C GLN A 105 24.75 -30.42 4.69
N PRO A 106 25.78 -31.11 5.22
CA PRO A 106 26.06 -31.11 6.64
C PRO A 106 26.81 -29.85 7.08
N ARG A 107 26.63 -29.46 8.34
CA ARG A 107 27.48 -28.47 9.01
C ARG A 107 28.90 -29.03 9.11
N SER A 108 29.79 -28.68 8.19
CA SER A 108 31.22 -28.75 8.45
C SER A 108 31.61 -27.52 9.27
N GLY A 109 31.85 -27.74 10.57
CA GLY A 109 32.50 -26.76 11.41
C GLY A 109 33.96 -26.58 11.02
N SER A 110 34.47 -25.37 11.18
CA SER A 110 35.89 -25.11 11.42
C SER A 110 35.97 -24.09 12.54
N ARG A 111 36.08 -24.65 13.75
CA ARG A 111 36.58 -24.01 14.96
C ARG A 111 38.10 -23.86 14.83
N ARG A 112 38.64 -22.80 15.46
CA ARG A 112 40.06 -22.44 15.70
C ARG A 112 40.75 -21.84 14.48
N GLU A 113 41.58 -20.81 14.59
CA GLU A 113 42.27 -20.17 15.72
C GLU A 113 42.67 -18.75 15.27
#